data_AF-A0A3P6QWQ7-F1
#
_entry.id   AF-A0A3P6QWQ7-F1
#
_cell.length_a   1.000
_cell.length_b   1.000
_cell.length_c   1.000
_cell.angle_alpha   90.00
_cell.angle_beta   90.00
_cell.angle_gamma   90.00
#
_symmetry.space_group_name_H-M   'P 1'
#
loop_
_entity.id
_entity.type
_entity.pdbx_description
1 polymer ?
#
loop_
_entity_poly.entity_id
_entity_poly.type
_entity_poly.pdbx_seq_one_letter_code
_entity_poly.pdbx_strand_id
1 'polypeptide(L)'
;MRSGVRRKESTCSESCEIEYVDIYSELERVESDLLSASLGGRYCGTVSPHVRISLHRVLVLVFHSRAREVDRQFGFRGRYSFIPDTKYQAGVPLDGEDGCSFLIEASKRKKGAIFSPTYPGTYPKNFHCSYLLKGKAGQRIRLFFRDFDIYFGGEHCPYDSVTIFDGPSTSSPIIKKVS
;
A
#
# COMPACT_ATOMS: atom_id res chain seq x y z
N MET A 1 -14.95 45.50 -29.29
CA MET A 1 -14.76 44.04 -29.39
C MET A 1 -13.37 43.66 -28.89
N ARG A 2 -13.28 43.08 -27.69
CA ARG A 2 -12.37 41.99 -27.30
C ARG A 2 -12.68 41.69 -25.83
N SER A 3 -13.53 40.69 -25.66
CA SER A 3 -13.99 40.19 -24.37
C SER A 3 -12.82 39.57 -23.62
N GLY A 4 -12.54 40.02 -22.40
CA GLY A 4 -11.60 39.39 -21.50
C GLY A 4 -12.12 38.03 -21.08
N VAL A 5 -11.36 36.98 -21.37
CA VAL A 5 -11.59 35.62 -20.89
C VAL A 5 -11.32 35.63 -19.38
N ARG A 6 -12.38 35.53 -18.57
CA ARG A 6 -12.23 35.15 -17.15
C ARG A 6 -11.76 33.70 -17.14
N ARG A 7 -10.48 33.48 -16.80
CA ARG A 7 -10.03 32.17 -16.34
C ARG A 7 -10.82 31.86 -15.08
N LYS A 8 -11.64 30.80 -15.14
CA LYS A 8 -12.21 30.18 -13.95
C LYS A 8 -11.00 29.59 -13.21
N GLU A 9 -10.52 30.29 -12.18
CA GLU A 9 -9.62 29.70 -11.19
C GLU A 9 -10.35 28.47 -10.64
N SER A 10 -9.87 27.28 -11.00
CA SER A 10 -10.23 26.04 -10.31
C SER A 10 -9.67 26.15 -8.90
N THR A 11 -10.50 26.50 -7.93
CA THR A 11 -10.14 26.45 -6.51
C THR A 11 -9.90 24.99 -6.12
N CYS A 12 -8.66 24.53 -6.23
CA CYS A 12 -8.20 23.34 -5.51
C CYS A 12 -7.98 23.75 -4.05
N SER A 13 -9.06 23.82 -3.28
CA SER A 13 -9.02 24.01 -1.82
C SER A 13 -10.39 23.66 -1.23
N GLU A 14 -10.79 22.40 -1.34
CA GLU A 14 -11.56 21.79 -0.26
C GLU A 14 -10.57 20.90 0.49
N SER A 15 -9.87 21.49 1.46
CA SER A 15 -9.22 20.66 2.45
C SER A 15 -10.31 19.76 3.06
N CYS A 16 -10.11 18.45 3.06
CA CYS A 16 -11.04 17.46 3.61
C CYS A 16 -11.20 17.67 5.14
N GLU A 17 -11.87 18.75 5.53
CA GLU A 17 -11.96 19.26 6.91
C GLU A 17 -13.40 19.26 7.44
N ILE A 18 -14.39 19.31 6.54
CA ILE A 18 -15.81 19.36 6.89
C ILE A 18 -16.43 17.96 6.88
N GLU A 19 -16.36 17.29 5.73
CA GLU A 19 -16.91 15.95 5.54
C GLU A 19 -15.86 15.06 4.89
N TYR A 20 -15.58 13.93 5.53
CA TYR A 20 -14.57 13.01 5.05
C TYR A 20 -14.71 11.64 5.69
N VAL A 21 -14.06 10.66 5.07
CA VAL A 21 -13.87 9.31 5.60
C VAL A 21 -12.38 9.10 5.84
N ASP A 22 -12.01 8.75 7.06
CA ASP A 22 -10.68 8.26 7.40
C ASP A 22 -10.68 6.73 7.38
N ILE A 23 -9.66 6.14 6.75
CA ILE A 23 -9.45 4.70 6.71
C ILE A 23 -8.10 4.39 7.36
N TYR A 24 -8.12 3.58 8.41
CA TYR A 24 -6.95 3.04 9.08
C TYR A 24 -6.81 1.56 8.71
N SER A 25 -5.85 1.25 7.84
CA SER A 25 -5.63 -0.09 7.31
C SER A 25 -4.40 -0.80 7.89
N GLU A 26 -3.55 -0.10 8.63
CA GLU A 26 -2.26 -0.64 9.09
C GLU A 26 -2.30 -1.17 10.54
N LEU A 27 -3.44 -1.07 11.22
CA LEU A 27 -3.60 -1.36 12.65
C LEU A 27 -3.44 -2.84 12.99
N GLU A 28 -2.53 -3.17 13.90
CA GLU A 28 -2.40 -4.53 14.47
C GLU A 28 -3.57 -4.92 15.38
N ARG A 29 -4.07 -3.97 16.17
CA ARG A 29 -5.06 -4.18 17.23
C ARG A 29 -6.08 -3.04 17.27
N VAL A 30 -7.30 -3.33 17.72
CA VAL A 30 -8.44 -2.40 17.77
C VAL A 30 -8.22 -1.24 18.75
N GLU A 31 -7.43 -1.44 19.81
CA GLU A 31 -7.18 -0.46 20.88
C GLU A 31 -5.98 0.46 20.62
N SER A 32 -5.37 0.38 19.45
CA SER A 32 -4.34 1.35 19.08
C SER A 32 -4.95 2.75 19.09
N ASP A 33 -4.31 3.69 19.80
CA ASP A 33 -4.73 5.09 19.82
C ASP A 33 -4.77 5.59 18.37
N LEU A 34 -5.98 5.85 17.85
CA LEU A 34 -6.21 6.30 16.48
C LEU A 34 -5.53 7.65 16.19
N LEU A 35 -5.12 8.39 17.23
CA LEU A 35 -4.30 9.61 17.11
C LEU A 35 -2.85 9.30 16.74
N SER A 36 -2.35 8.11 17.10
CA SER A 36 -1.00 7.61 16.79
C SER A 36 -0.96 6.58 15.65
N ALA A 37 -2.11 6.07 15.25
CA ALA A 37 -2.27 5.12 14.16
C ALA A 37 -1.82 5.68 12.81
N SER A 38 -1.07 4.89 12.03
CA SER A 38 -0.80 5.22 10.63
C SER A 38 -2.10 5.36 9.84
N LEU A 39 -2.37 6.58 9.37
CA LEU A 39 -3.54 6.89 8.56
C LEU A 39 -3.35 6.33 7.14
N GLY A 40 -4.17 5.34 6.77
CA GLY A 40 -4.21 4.75 5.42
C GLY A 40 -4.77 5.70 4.36
N GLY A 41 -5.50 6.74 4.79
CA GLY A 41 -5.84 7.91 3.99
C GLY A 41 -7.12 8.60 4.46
N ARG A 42 -7.24 9.88 4.10
CA ARG A 42 -8.46 10.69 4.25
C ARG A 42 -9.09 10.93 2.88
N TYR A 43 -10.40 10.70 2.77
CA TYR A 43 -11.15 10.81 1.52
C TYR A 43 -12.32 11.76 1.67
N CYS A 44 -12.46 12.68 0.70
CA CYS A 44 -13.63 13.53 0.55
C CYS A 44 -13.90 13.79 -0.94
N GLY A 45 -15.02 14.43 -1.24
CA GLY A 45 -15.45 14.70 -2.62
C GLY A 45 -15.99 13.47 -3.34
N THR A 46 -15.87 13.46 -4.67
CA THR A 46 -16.52 12.45 -5.55
C THR A 46 -15.60 11.32 -6.01
N VAL A 47 -14.30 11.41 -5.73
CA VAL A 47 -13.32 10.38 -6.11
C VAL A 47 -13.27 9.31 -5.03
N SER A 48 -13.79 8.13 -5.34
CA SER A 48 -13.71 6.99 -4.43
C SER A 48 -12.27 6.51 -4.24
N PRO A 49 -11.87 6.06 -3.04
CA PRO A 49 -10.57 5.41 -2.86
C PRO A 49 -10.42 4.19 -3.77
N HIS A 50 -9.18 3.93 -4.22
CA HIS A 50 -8.82 2.61 -4.71
C HIS A 50 -9.05 1.54 -3.63
N VAL A 51 -9.07 0.26 -4.03
CA VAL A 51 -9.27 -0.87 -3.11
C VAL A 51 -8.31 -0.74 -1.91
N ARG A 52 -8.85 -0.76 -0.69
CA ARG A 52 -8.08 -0.76 0.56
C ARG A 52 -8.14 -2.13 1.20
N ILE A 53 -6.96 -2.67 1.52
CA ILE A 53 -6.79 -3.97 2.18
C ILE A 53 -5.99 -3.69 3.45
N SER A 54 -6.42 -4.29 4.57
CA SER A 54 -5.69 -4.16 5.83
C SER A 54 -4.36 -4.90 5.79
N LEU A 55 -3.35 -4.33 6.43
CA LEU A 55 -2.05 -4.97 6.66
C LEU A 55 -2.20 -6.15 7.63
N HIS A 56 -3.08 -5.99 8.63
CA HIS A 56 -3.34 -6.96 9.68
C HIS A 56 -4.83 -7.36 9.69
N ARG A 57 -5.34 -7.77 10.86
CA ARG A 57 -6.70 -8.29 11.05
C ARG A 57 -7.77 -7.20 11.23
N VAL A 58 -7.37 -5.93 11.34
CA VAL A 58 -8.26 -4.82 11.67
C VAL A 58 -8.19 -3.75 10.58
N LEU A 59 -9.36 -3.27 10.17
CA LEU A 59 -9.53 -2.06 9.37
C LEU A 59 -10.58 -1.20 10.06
N VAL A 60 -10.26 0.07 10.31
CA VAL A 60 -11.20 1.03 10.90
C VAL A 60 -11.58 2.05 9.85
N LEU A 61 -12.88 2.26 9.68
CA LEU A 61 -13.46 3.29 8.82
C LEU A 61 -14.21 4.28 9.71
N VAL A 62 -13.83 5.55 9.67
CA VAL A 62 -14.45 6.62 10.46
C VAL A 62 -15.01 7.67 9.52
N PHE A 63 -16.32 7.88 9.55
CA PHE A 63 -16.98 8.95 8.80
C PHE A 63 -17.17 10.17 9.70
N HIS A 64 -16.69 11.32 9.24
CA HIS A 64 -16.88 12.60 9.88
C HIS A 64 -17.80 13.47 9.03
N SER A 65 -18.86 14.01 9.64
CA SER A 65 -19.70 15.06 9.05
C SER A 65 -19.94 16.16 10.08
N ARG A 66 -19.80 17.41 9.64
CA ARG A 66 -20.12 18.62 10.40
C ARG A 66 -21.28 19.40 9.78
N ALA A 67 -21.96 18.84 8.79
CA ALA A 67 -23.04 19.52 8.09
C ALA A 67 -24.25 19.72 9.01
N ARG A 68 -24.77 20.96 9.04
CA ARG A 68 -25.98 21.32 9.80
C ARG A 68 -27.27 21.06 9.02
N GLU A 69 -27.17 21.00 7.69
CA GLU A 69 -28.25 20.65 6.77
C GLU A 69 -27.82 19.44 5.94
N VAL A 70 -28.63 18.38 5.95
CA VAL A 70 -28.37 17.16 5.19
C VAL A 70 -28.95 17.36 3.79
N ASP A 71 -28.14 17.79 2.83
CA ASP A 71 -28.53 17.66 1.43
C ASP A 71 -28.55 16.17 1.08
N ARG A 72 -29.74 15.63 0.77
CA ARG A 72 -30.04 14.18 0.77
C ARG A 72 -29.41 13.42 -0.40
N GLN A 73 -28.47 14.01 -1.13
CA GLN A 73 -27.92 13.46 -2.37
C GLN A 73 -26.47 12.97 -2.30
N PHE A 74 -25.73 13.26 -1.22
CA PHE A 74 -24.33 12.85 -1.08
C PHE A 74 -24.18 11.72 -0.04
N GLY A 75 -23.41 10.70 -0.39
CA GLY A 75 -23.16 9.55 0.48
C GLY A 75 -22.15 8.58 -0.14
N PHE A 76 -21.59 7.69 0.67
CA PHE A 76 -20.67 6.65 0.20
C PHE A 76 -21.32 5.27 0.32
N ARG A 77 -20.99 4.40 -0.62
CA ARG A 77 -21.39 2.99 -0.60
C ARG A 77 -20.17 2.14 -0.95
N GLY A 78 -19.92 1.13 -0.12
CA GLY A 78 -18.82 0.18 -0.31
C GLY A 78 -19.26 -1.27 -0.17
N ARG A 79 -18.32 -2.18 -0.41
CA ARG A 79 -18.42 -3.61 -0.10
C ARG A 79 -17.18 -4.01 0.68
N TYR A 80 -17.33 -4.91 1.65
CA TYR A 80 -16.22 -5.50 2.38
C TYR A 80 -16.22 -7.01 2.21
N SER A 81 -15.05 -7.62 2.39
CA SER A 81 -14.88 -9.08 2.40
C SER A 81 -13.66 -9.42 3.25
N PHE A 82 -13.75 -10.50 4.03
CA PHE A 82 -12.60 -11.06 4.72
C PHE A 82 -11.85 -11.97 3.75
N ILE A 83 -10.58 -11.65 3.48
CA ILE A 83 -9.72 -12.42 2.59
C ILE A 83 -8.65 -13.16 3.42
N PRO A 84 -8.23 -14.38 3.01
CA PRO A 84 -7.12 -15.07 3.67
C PRO A 84 -5.81 -14.29 3.55
N ASP A 85 -5.08 -14.16 4.66
CA ASP A 85 -3.77 -13.52 4.73
C ASP A 85 -2.64 -14.39 4.14
N THR A 86 -2.90 -15.68 3.93
CA THR A 86 -1.97 -16.65 3.33
C THR A 86 -1.43 -16.21 1.97
N LYS A 87 -2.13 -15.31 1.26
CA LYS A 87 -1.64 -14.68 0.03
C LYS A 87 -0.39 -13.83 0.26
N TYR A 88 -0.27 -13.18 1.42
CA TYR A 88 0.83 -12.28 1.79
C TYR A 88 1.96 -13.01 2.52
N GLN A 89 1.71 -14.23 3.02
CA GLN A 89 2.73 -15.09 3.61
C GLN A 89 3.52 -15.82 2.50
N ALA A 90 4.58 -15.18 1.98
CA ALA A 90 5.29 -15.67 0.81
C ALA A 90 6.12 -16.94 1.07
N GLY A 91 6.58 -17.13 2.32
CA GLY A 91 7.44 -18.23 2.74
C GLY A 91 7.56 -18.32 4.26
N VAL A 92 8.71 -18.79 4.73
CA VAL A 92 9.03 -18.86 6.17
C VAL A 92 9.37 -17.45 6.64
N PRO A 93 8.74 -16.91 7.69
CA PRO A 93 9.10 -15.61 8.24
C PRO A 93 10.59 -15.55 8.60
N LEU A 94 11.25 -14.46 8.23
CA LEU A 94 12.58 -14.12 8.69
C LEU A 94 12.46 -13.24 9.94
N ASP A 95 13.31 -13.48 10.94
CA ASP A 95 13.34 -12.67 12.15
C ASP A 95 13.64 -11.20 11.79
N GLY A 96 12.70 -10.30 12.07
CA GLY A 96 12.77 -8.89 11.71
C GLY A 96 11.43 -8.20 11.97
N GLU A 97 11.47 -6.95 12.41
CA GLU A 97 10.37 -6.24 13.10
C GLU A 97 9.10 -5.99 12.27
N ASP A 98 9.13 -6.16 10.95
CA ASP A 98 8.04 -5.70 10.06
C ASP A 98 7.10 -6.80 9.55
N GLY A 99 7.22 -8.06 9.99
CA GLY A 99 6.23 -9.11 9.71
C GLY A 99 6.02 -9.51 8.23
N CYS A 100 6.78 -8.95 7.28
CA CYS A 100 6.66 -9.20 5.84
C CYS A 100 7.95 -9.67 5.17
N SER A 101 8.96 -10.06 5.96
CA SER A 101 10.21 -10.61 5.43
C SER A 101 10.17 -12.13 5.41
N PHE A 102 10.52 -12.74 4.28
CA PHE A 102 10.34 -14.19 4.07
C PHE A 102 11.52 -14.87 3.37
N LEU A 103 11.82 -16.08 3.83
CA LEU A 103 12.64 -17.07 3.13
C LEU A 103 11.74 -18.00 2.29
N ILE A 104 11.98 -18.03 0.98
CA ILE A 104 11.24 -18.85 0.01
C ILE A 104 12.18 -19.92 -0.54
N GLU A 105 12.05 -21.14 -0.01
CA GLU A 105 12.91 -22.26 -0.40
C GLU A 105 12.24 -23.14 -1.46
N ALA A 106 12.98 -23.51 -2.51
CA ALA A 106 12.53 -24.41 -3.56
C ALA A 106 12.23 -25.84 -3.05
N SER A 107 12.70 -26.21 -1.85
CA SER A 107 12.32 -27.43 -1.14
C SER A 107 10.87 -27.43 -0.66
N LYS A 108 10.35 -26.27 -0.25
CA LYS A 108 8.99 -26.08 0.26
C LYS A 108 8.03 -25.66 -0.85
N ARG A 109 8.46 -24.75 -1.72
CA ARG A 109 7.62 -24.15 -2.77
C ARG A 109 8.43 -23.91 -4.05
N LYS A 110 8.09 -24.62 -5.13
CA LYS A 110 8.78 -24.51 -6.43
C LYS A 110 8.33 -23.31 -7.28
N LYS A 111 7.09 -22.82 -7.06
CA LYS A 111 6.48 -21.71 -7.81
C LYS A 111 5.58 -20.90 -6.88
N GLY A 112 5.49 -19.60 -7.12
CA GLY A 112 4.68 -18.72 -6.32
C GLY A 112 4.57 -17.33 -6.90
N ALA A 113 3.84 -16.48 -6.19
CA ALA A 113 3.76 -15.05 -6.44
C ALA A 113 4.26 -14.33 -5.19
N ILE A 114 4.89 -13.17 -5.41
CA ILE A 114 5.27 -12.21 -4.38
C ILE A 114 4.37 -11.01 -4.60
N PHE A 115 3.84 -10.47 -3.51
CA PHE A 115 2.97 -9.30 -3.52
C PHE A 115 3.59 -8.27 -2.59
N SER A 116 3.50 -6.99 -2.93
CA SER A 116 3.67 -5.96 -1.90
C SER A 116 2.59 -6.17 -0.82
N PRO A 117 2.85 -5.75 0.43
CA PRO A 117 1.82 -5.76 1.46
C PRO A 117 0.57 -5.05 0.93
N THR A 118 -0.60 -5.57 1.30
CA THR A 118 -1.94 -5.08 0.91
C THR A 118 -2.28 -5.08 -0.60
N TYR A 119 -1.43 -5.56 -1.50
CA TYR A 119 -1.76 -5.68 -2.94
C TYR A 119 -3.04 -6.52 -3.20
N PRO A 120 -3.98 -6.09 -4.08
CA PRO A 120 -3.88 -4.99 -5.05
C PRO A 120 -4.26 -3.59 -4.53
N GLY A 121 -4.34 -3.41 -3.22
CA GLY A 121 -4.48 -2.08 -2.63
C GLY A 121 -3.15 -1.32 -2.57
N THR A 122 -3.20 -0.12 -2.00
CA THR A 122 -2.02 0.72 -1.78
C THR A 122 -1.15 0.14 -0.67
N TYR A 123 0.15 -0.01 -0.94
CA TYR A 123 1.12 -0.48 0.04
C TYR A 123 1.26 0.50 1.23
N PRO A 124 1.55 -0.01 2.45
CA PRO A 124 1.77 0.81 3.65
C PRO A 124 2.95 1.77 3.52
N LYS A 125 2.89 2.89 4.24
CA LYS A 125 4.03 3.83 4.33
C LYS A 125 5.10 3.31 5.28
N ASN A 126 6.35 3.73 5.06
CA ASN A 126 7.48 3.44 5.95
C ASN A 126 7.64 1.94 6.27
N PHE A 127 7.47 1.09 5.26
CA PHE A 127 7.45 -0.36 5.46
C PHE A 127 8.52 -1.03 4.61
N HIS A 128 9.26 -1.98 5.21
CA HIS A 128 10.40 -2.61 4.57
C HIS A 128 10.27 -4.15 4.56
N CYS A 129 10.09 -4.71 3.35
CA CYS A 129 9.97 -6.15 3.16
C CYS A 129 11.17 -6.72 2.41
N SER A 130 11.64 -7.89 2.85
CA SER A 130 12.69 -8.63 2.17
C SER A 130 12.22 -10.03 1.78
N TYR A 131 12.60 -10.48 0.58
CA TYR A 131 12.24 -11.81 0.07
C TYR A 131 13.51 -12.52 -0.39
N LEU A 132 13.95 -13.53 0.36
CA LEU A 132 15.11 -14.34 0.00
C LEU A 132 14.65 -15.60 -0.74
N LEU A 133 14.88 -15.66 -2.06
CA LEU A 133 14.56 -16.83 -2.88
C LEU A 133 15.76 -17.78 -2.93
N LYS A 134 15.59 -19.01 -2.44
CA LYS A 134 16.67 -20.02 -2.35
C LYS A 134 16.36 -21.26 -3.17
N GLY A 135 17.06 -21.42 -4.30
CA GLY A 135 17.02 -22.61 -5.16
C GLY A 135 17.84 -23.78 -4.60
N LYS A 136 17.60 -24.99 -5.12
CA LYS A 136 18.48 -26.15 -4.87
C LYS A 136 19.69 -26.13 -5.80
N ALA A 137 20.71 -26.93 -5.49
CA ALA A 137 21.85 -27.15 -6.39
C ALA A 137 21.36 -27.55 -7.80
N GLY A 138 21.95 -26.94 -8.83
CA GLY A 138 21.56 -27.15 -10.23
C GLY A 138 20.30 -26.38 -10.69
N GLN A 139 19.66 -25.59 -9.83
CA GLN A 139 18.51 -24.76 -10.21
C GLN A 139 18.89 -23.30 -10.47
N ARG A 140 18.12 -22.65 -11.34
CA ARG A 140 18.13 -21.19 -11.54
C ARG A 140 16.76 -20.62 -11.16
N ILE A 141 16.74 -19.36 -10.71
CA ILE A 141 15.51 -18.64 -10.32
C ILE A 141 15.09 -17.73 -11.48
N ARG A 142 13.81 -17.79 -11.87
CA ARG A 142 13.21 -16.88 -12.84
C ARG A 142 12.19 -15.98 -12.13
N LEU A 143 12.46 -14.68 -12.09
CA LEU A 143 11.59 -13.66 -11.52
C LEU A 143 11.09 -12.71 -12.62
N PHE A 144 9.82 -12.35 -12.56
CA PHE A 144 9.23 -11.31 -13.41
C PHE A 144 8.09 -10.64 -12.65
N PHE A 145 7.85 -9.36 -12.95
CA PHE A 145 6.74 -8.59 -12.39
C PHE A 145 5.64 -8.48 -13.46
N ARG A 146 4.40 -8.83 -13.09
CA ARG A 146 3.23 -8.65 -13.97
C ARG A 146 2.64 -7.25 -13.85
N ASP A 147 2.70 -6.72 -12.63
CA ASP A 147 2.18 -5.43 -12.24
C ASP A 147 3.24 -4.78 -11.34
N PHE A 148 3.49 -3.50 -11.55
CA PHE A 148 4.55 -2.77 -10.86
C PHE A 148 4.22 -1.27 -10.89
N ASP A 149 3.81 -0.75 -9.74
CA ASP A 149 3.49 0.65 -9.52
C ASP A 149 3.95 1.05 -8.12
N ILE A 150 5.04 1.81 -8.06
CA ILE A 150 5.62 2.35 -6.82
C ILE A 150 5.91 3.83 -7.01
N TYR A 151 5.86 4.58 -5.92
CA TYR A 151 6.02 6.02 -5.97
C TYR A 151 7.49 6.41 -6.13
N PHE A 152 7.86 6.80 -7.35
CA PHE A 152 9.20 7.22 -7.69
C PHE A 152 9.70 8.38 -6.84
N GLY A 153 8.91 9.45 -6.65
CA GLY A 153 9.35 10.61 -5.85
C GLY A 153 10.22 11.65 -6.56
N GLY A 154 10.69 11.35 -7.77
CA GLY A 154 11.50 12.26 -8.59
C GLY A 154 12.98 11.88 -8.62
N GLU A 155 13.69 12.38 -9.64
CA GLU A 155 15.07 11.94 -9.96
C GLU A 155 16.08 12.17 -8.82
N HIS A 156 15.83 13.17 -7.97
CA HIS A 156 16.79 13.60 -6.95
C HIS A 156 16.46 13.04 -5.56
N CYS A 157 15.29 12.42 -5.37
CA CYS A 157 14.84 11.81 -4.12
C CYS A 157 13.92 10.61 -4.43
N PRO A 158 14.47 9.47 -4.88
CA PRO A 158 13.64 8.29 -5.04
C PRO A 158 13.10 7.85 -3.68
N TYR A 159 11.77 7.88 -3.48
CA TYR A 159 11.16 7.50 -2.19
C TYR A 159 11.07 5.99 -2.08
N ASP A 160 10.18 5.39 -2.87
CA ASP A 160 9.92 3.96 -2.81
C ASP A 160 10.77 3.25 -3.84
N SER A 161 11.31 2.08 -3.48
CA SER A 161 12.11 1.30 -4.42
C SER A 161 12.09 -0.18 -4.11
N VAL A 162 12.28 -0.97 -5.16
CA VAL A 162 12.57 -2.41 -5.08
C VAL A 162 14.00 -2.62 -5.56
N THR A 163 14.84 -3.16 -4.69
CA THR A 163 16.23 -3.50 -5.03
C THR A 163 16.40 -5.01 -5.12
N ILE A 164 16.95 -5.47 -6.23
CA ILE A 164 17.23 -6.88 -6.52
C ILE A 164 18.73 -7.11 -6.34
N PHE A 165 19.10 -8.02 -5.46
CA PHE A 165 20.48 -8.36 -5.13
C PHE A 165 20.85 -9.75 -5.68
N ASP A 166 22.09 -9.91 -6.13
CA ASP A 166 22.68 -11.18 -6.55
C ASP A 166 23.41 -11.86 -5.39
N GLY A 167 22.66 -12.33 -4.40
CA GLY A 167 23.23 -13.03 -3.25
C GLY A 167 22.29 -13.11 -2.05
N PRO A 168 22.80 -13.60 -0.90
CA PRO A 168 21.96 -13.92 0.26
C PRO A 168 21.56 -12.70 1.11
N SER A 169 22.12 -11.52 0.85
CA SER A 169 21.97 -10.33 1.70
C SER A 169 21.97 -9.03 0.91
N THR A 170 21.58 -7.94 1.55
CA THR A 170 21.62 -6.57 1.01
C THR A 170 23.03 -6.02 0.79
N SER A 171 24.06 -6.73 1.27
CA SER A 171 25.47 -6.44 0.97
C SER A 171 25.97 -7.09 -0.32
N SER A 172 25.14 -7.91 -0.98
CA SER A 172 25.47 -8.57 -2.24
C SER A 172 25.39 -7.58 -3.41
N PRO A 173 25.98 -7.87 -4.58
CA PRO A 173 25.90 -7.00 -5.75
C PRO A 173 24.46 -6.70 -6.16
N ILE A 174 24.17 -5.46 -6.57
CA ILE A 174 22.85 -5.06 -7.06
C ILE A 174 22.72 -5.46 -8.53
N ILE A 175 21.68 -6.22 -8.86
CA ILE A 175 21.27 -6.50 -10.24
C ILE A 175 20.52 -5.29 -10.79
N LYS A 176 19.53 -4.81 -10.03
CA LYS A 176 18.68 -3.69 -10.44
C LYS A 176 18.06 -3.03 -9.21
N LYS A 177 18.03 -1.70 -9.21
CA LYS A 177 17.11 -0.90 -8.40
C LYS A 177 16.02 -0.36 -9.30
N VAL A 178 14.77 -0.54 -8.90
CA VAL A 178 13.58 -0.01 -9.58
C VAL A 178 12.90 0.94 -8.60
N SER A 179 12.54 2.11 -9.10
CA SER A 179 11.90 3.22 -8.37
C SER A 179 10.97 3.93 -9.34
#